data_AF-A0A7Y7DK52-F1
#
_entry.id   AF-A0A7Y7DK52-F1
#
_cell.length_a   1.000
_cell.length_b   1.000
_cell.length_c   1.000
_cell.angle_alpha   90.00
_cell.angle_beta   90.00
_cell.angle_gamma   90.00
#
_symmetry.space_group_name_H-M   'P 1'
#
loop_
_entity.id
_entity.type
_entity.pdbx_description
1 polymer ?
#
loop_
_entity_poly.entity_id
_entity_poly.type
_entity_poly.pdbx_seq_one_letter_code
_entity_poly.pdbx_strand_id
1 'polypeptide(L)'
;MQPWYVYLLKTACNTLYTGITTDPKRRLRQHSGELKGGAKALRGKLPLHYYCIFEVENKSHALRLEAWIKRCNRSVKNKLPDESISLPVKAQKLSNEFIRQINSAHR
;
A
#
# COMPACT_ATOMS: atom_id res chain seq x y z
N MET A 1 -16.75 -10.22 8.97
CA MET A 1 -15.48 -10.41 8.23
C MET A 1 -14.69 -9.11 8.32
N GLN A 2 -13.37 -9.16 8.52
CA GLN A 2 -12.54 -7.94 8.65
C GLN A 2 -11.96 -7.58 7.28
N PRO A 3 -12.06 -6.30 6.84
CA PRO A 3 -11.49 -5.87 5.57
C PRO A 3 -9.97 -5.99 5.59
N TRP A 4 -9.41 -6.35 4.44
CA TRP A 4 -7.98 -6.37 4.19
C TRP A 4 -7.61 -5.21 3.29
N TYR A 5 -6.40 -4.68 3.44
CA TYR A 5 -5.91 -3.55 2.68
C TYR A 5 -4.65 -3.94 1.93
N VAL A 6 -4.62 -3.68 0.64
CA VAL A 6 -3.45 -3.82 -0.22
C VAL A 6 -2.87 -2.44 -0.45
N TYR A 7 -1.62 -2.22 -0.09
CA TYR A 7 -0.98 -0.92 -0.20
C TYR A 7 0.26 -0.95 -1.08
N LEU A 8 0.53 0.19 -1.69
CA LEU A 8 1.77 0.49 -2.37
C LEU A 8 2.48 1.61 -1.63
N LEU A 9 3.69 1.33 -1.17
CA LEU A 9 4.60 2.31 -0.59
C LEU A 9 5.61 2.74 -1.65
N LYS A 10 5.83 4.04 -1.75
CA LYS A 10 6.89 4.62 -2.58
C LYS A 10 8.00 5.11 -1.67
N THR A 11 9.22 4.64 -1.94
CA THR A 11 10.44 5.10 -1.26
C THR A 11 11.04 6.31 -1.99
N ALA A 12 11.96 7.00 -1.33
CA ALA A 12 12.76 8.08 -1.94
C ALA A 12 13.46 7.66 -3.24
N CYS A 13 13.90 6.41 -3.36
CA CYS A 13 14.54 5.87 -4.57
C CYS A 13 13.55 5.54 -5.70
N ASN A 14 12.30 6.00 -5.62
CA ASN A 14 11.27 5.75 -6.62
C ASN A 14 10.94 4.24 -6.77
N THR A 15 11.24 3.44 -5.74
CA THR A 15 10.92 2.01 -5.69
C THR A 15 9.54 1.84 -5.06
N LEU A 16 8.71 1.02 -5.71
CA LEU A 16 7.37 0.69 -5.23
C LEU A 16 7.41 -0.64 -4.49
N TYR A 17 7.05 -0.62 -3.22
CA TYR A 17 6.85 -1.79 -2.39
C TYR A 17 5.37 -2.09 -2.26
N THR A 18 4.99 -3.35 -2.46
CA THR A 18 3.61 -3.81 -2.42
C THR A 18 3.45 -4.75 -1.23
N GLY A 19 2.42 -4.54 -0.42
CA GLY A 19 2.11 -5.45 0.67
C GLY A 19 0.64 -5.39 1.04
N ILE A 20 0.22 -6.31 1.90
CA ILE A 20 -1.13 -6.36 2.45
C ILE A 20 -1.10 -6.19 3.97
N THR A 21 -2.16 -5.62 4.54
CA THR A 21 -2.33 -5.45 5.97
C THR A 21 -3.80 -5.30 6.32
N THR A 22 -4.17 -5.58 7.55
CA THR A 22 -5.50 -5.23 8.08
C THR A 22 -5.52 -3.83 8.70
N ASP A 23 -4.35 -3.21 8.94
CA ASP A 23 -4.25 -1.90 9.55
C ASP A 23 -3.11 -1.08 8.91
N PRO A 24 -3.41 -0.24 7.89
CA PRO A 24 -2.40 0.54 7.18
C PRO A 24 -1.78 1.63 8.05
N LYS A 25 -2.55 2.25 8.96
CA LYS A 25 -2.02 3.27 9.88
C LYS A 25 -0.95 2.66 10.78
N ARG A 26 -1.27 1.57 11.47
CA ARG A 26 -0.32 0.86 12.34
C ARG A 26 0.90 0.37 11.56
N ARG A 27 0.70 -0.16 10.34
CA ARG A 27 1.78 -0.66 9.49
C ARG A 27 2.79 0.43 9.12
N LEU A 28 2.32 1.63 8.76
CA LEU A 28 3.22 2.73 8.42
C LEU A 28 4.06 3.17 9.62
N ARG A 29 3.44 3.33 10.79
CA ARG A 29 4.14 3.63 12.06
C ARG A 29 5.24 2.61 12.36
N GLN A 30 4.95 1.33 12.09
CA GLN A 30 5.95 0.26 12.23
C GLN A 30 7.10 0.39 11.23
N HIS A 31 6.81 0.76 9.98
CA HIS A 31 7.84 0.93 8.94
C HIS A 31 8.71 2.17 9.15
N SER A 32 8.13 3.27 9.60
CA SER A 32 8.85 4.50 9.90
C SER A 32 9.67 4.45 11.19
N GLY A 33 9.50 3.39 11.99
CA GLY A 33 10.27 3.17 13.21
C GLY A 33 9.64 3.73 14.49
N GLU A 34 8.45 4.31 14.43
CA GLU A 34 7.68 4.70 15.62
C GLU A 34 7.24 3.48 16.45
N LEU A 35 6.85 2.38 15.78
CA LEU A 35 6.40 1.15 16.42
C LEU A 35 7.33 -0.03 16.09
N LYS A 36 7.50 -0.94 17.04
CA LYS A 36 8.23 -2.20 16.82
C LYS A 36 7.41 -3.13 15.90
N GLY A 37 8.08 -3.85 15.00
CA GLY A 37 7.43 -4.85 14.10
C GLY A 37 7.31 -4.47 12.61
N GLY A 38 8.03 -3.45 12.16
CA GLY A 38 8.16 -3.10 10.75
C GLY A 38 9.13 -4.02 10.00
N ALA A 39 9.00 -4.08 8.67
CA ALA A 39 9.97 -4.80 7.85
C ALA A 39 11.37 -4.16 8.00
N LYS A 40 12.36 -4.97 8.38
CA LYS A 40 13.77 -4.52 8.56
C LYS A 40 14.30 -3.79 7.31
N ALA A 41 13.86 -4.19 6.12
CA ALA A 41 14.28 -3.62 4.84
C ALA A 41 13.84 -2.16 4.60
N LEU A 42 12.82 -1.68 5.33
CA LEU A 42 12.30 -0.31 5.22
C LEU A 42 12.76 0.59 6.39
N ARG A 43 13.44 0.02 7.39
CA ARG A 43 13.96 0.74 8.55
C ARG A 43 15.05 1.72 8.09
N GLY A 44 14.84 3.02 8.31
CA GLY A 44 15.77 4.08 7.91
C GLY A 44 15.67 4.52 6.44
N LYS A 45 14.78 3.93 5.62
CA LYS A 45 14.53 4.35 4.22
C LYS A 45 13.43 5.41 4.14
N LEU A 46 13.52 6.42 4.99
CA LEU A 46 12.62 7.57 4.97
C LEU A 46 13.04 8.55 3.86
N PRO A 47 12.10 9.27 3.23
CA PRO A 47 10.66 9.22 3.46
C PRO A 47 9.96 8.03 2.77
N LEU A 48 8.99 7.44 3.48
CA LEU A 48 8.08 6.42 2.97
C LEU A 48 6.68 7.02 2.87
N HIS A 49 6.10 6.98 1.68
CA HIS A 49 4.74 7.47 1.47
C HIS A 49 3.89 6.40 0.82
N TYR A 50 2.66 6.24 1.31
CA TYR A 50 1.65 5.48 0.58
C TYR A 50 1.35 6.17 -0.73
N TYR A 51 1.50 5.42 -1.81
CA TYR A 51 1.15 5.83 -3.15
C TYR A 51 -0.32 5.52 -3.45
N CYS A 52 -0.76 4.30 -3.11
CA CYS A 52 -2.15 3.85 -3.25
C CYS A 52 -2.47 2.82 -2.17
N ILE A 53 -3.73 2.78 -1.75
CA ILE A 53 -4.27 1.75 -0.85
C ILE A 53 -5.61 1.30 -1.42
N PHE A 54 -5.81 -0.01 -1.47
CA PHE A 54 -7.02 -0.67 -1.90
C PHE A 54 -7.58 -1.50 -0.76
N GLU A 55 -8.83 -1.27 -0.39
CA GLU A 55 -9.60 -2.10 0.51
C GLU A 55 -10.20 -3.29 -0.26
N VAL A 56 -10.12 -4.47 0.34
CA VAL A 56 -10.73 -5.70 -0.16
C VAL A 56 -11.45 -6.42 0.98
N GLU A 57 -12.51 -7.13 0.64
CA GLU A 57 -13.35 -7.82 1.64
C GLU A 57 -12.61 -8.94 2.40
N ASN A 58 -11.64 -9.61 1.76
CA ASN A 58 -11.09 -10.88 2.23
C ASN A 58 -9.60 -11.03 1.92
N LYS A 59 -8.89 -11.80 2.76
CA LYS A 59 -7.46 -12.12 2.59
C LYS A 59 -7.16 -12.74 1.22
N SER A 60 -8.03 -13.62 0.73
CA SER A 60 -7.86 -14.27 -0.57
C SER A 60 -7.85 -13.25 -1.72
N HIS A 61 -8.74 -12.24 -1.68
CA HIS A 61 -8.71 -11.15 -2.64
C HIS A 61 -7.43 -10.30 -2.50
N ALA A 62 -7.00 -10.05 -1.26
CA ALA A 62 -5.77 -9.30 -0.99
C ALA A 62 -4.53 -9.98 -1.60
N LEU A 63 -4.41 -11.30 -1.43
CA LEU A 63 -3.31 -12.09 -1.98
C LEU A 63 -3.34 -12.13 -3.51
N ARG A 64 -4.52 -12.28 -4.12
CA ARG A 64 -4.68 -12.24 -5.58
C ARG A 64 -4.29 -10.89 -6.15
N LEU A 65 -4.73 -9.81 -5.51
CA LEU A 65 -4.38 -8.45 -5.92
C LEU A 65 -2.89 -8.18 -5.75
N GLU A 66 -2.30 -8.57 -4.62
CA GLU A 66 -0.85 -8.44 -4.38
C GLU A 66 -0.03 -9.18 -5.44
N ALA A 67 -0.37 -10.43 -5.74
CA ALA A 67 0.31 -11.23 -6.75
C ALA A 67 0.20 -10.61 -8.15
N TRP A 68 -0.97 -10.10 -8.49
CA TRP A 68 -1.20 -9.38 -9.75
C TRP A 68 -0.36 -8.11 -9.83
N ILE A 69 -0.38 -7.26 -8.79
CA ILE A 69 0.44 -6.04 -8.75
C ILE A 69 1.93 -6.37 -8.81
N LYS A 70 2.38 -7.44 -8.14
CA LYS A 70 3.79 -7.89 -8.22
C LYS A 70 4.19 -8.27 -9.65
N ARG A 71 3.30 -8.93 -10.39
CA ARG A 71 3.49 -9.28 -11.82
C ARG A 71 3.40 -8.09 -12.77
N CYS A 72 2.72 -7.01 -12.38
CA CYS A 72 2.59 -5.81 -13.20
C CYS A 72 3.92 -5.06 -13.40
N ASN A 73 4.14 -4.61 -14.64
CA ASN A 73 5.26 -3.72 -14.97
C ASN A 73 5.07 -2.33 -14.34
N ARG A 74 6.17 -1.57 -14.26
CA ARG A 74 6.22 -0.23 -13.65
C ARG A 74 5.16 0.72 -14.23
N SER A 75 4.87 0.62 -15.53
CA SER A 75 3.84 1.42 -16.21
C SER A 75 2.44 1.18 -15.67
N VAL A 76 2.07 -0.07 -15.38
CA VAL A 76 0.76 -0.41 -14.79
C VAL A 76 0.72 0.05 -13.34
N LYS A 77 1.81 -0.11 -12.59
CA LYS A 77 1.90 0.36 -11.19
C LYS A 77 1.71 1.87 -11.08
N ASN A 78 2.25 2.64 -12.02
CA ASN A 78 2.06 4.09 -12.08
C ASN A 78 0.62 4.50 -12.45
N LYS A 79 -0.12 3.62 -13.14
CA LYS A 79 -1.52 3.82 -13.49
C LYS A 79 -2.49 3.31 -12.43
N LEU A 80 -2.04 2.60 -11.37
CA LEU A 80 -2.90 2.19 -10.25
C LEU A 80 -3.69 3.31 -9.56
N PRO A 81 -3.21 4.56 -9.48
CA PRO A 81 -4.03 5.65 -8.97
C PRO A 81 -5.19 6.00 -9.90
N ASP A 82 -5.11 5.59 -11.16
CA ASP A 82 -6.10 5.87 -12.19
C ASP A 82 -7.17 4.76 -12.16
N GLU A 83 -8.44 5.15 -12.15
CA GLU A 83 -9.58 4.22 -12.12
C GLU A 83 -9.75 3.43 -13.43
N SER A 84 -8.94 3.71 -14.45
CA SER A 84 -8.97 3.03 -15.75
C SER A 84 -8.38 1.62 -15.75
N ILE A 85 -7.87 1.11 -14.62
CA ILE A 85 -7.31 -0.25 -14.54
C ILE A 85 -8.37 -1.28 -14.15
N SER A 86 -8.48 -2.34 -14.97
CA SER A 86 -9.23 -3.54 -14.61
C SER A 86 -8.47 -4.36 -13.56
N LEU A 87 -8.96 -4.34 -12.32
CA LEU A 87 -8.40 -5.15 -11.23
C LEU A 87 -8.93 -6.59 -11.31
N PRO A 88 -8.13 -7.59 -10.91
CA PRO A 88 -8.54 -9.01 -10.95
C PRO A 88 -9.55 -9.39 -9.86
N VAL A 89 -9.79 -8.49 -8.90
CA VAL A 89 -10.68 -8.70 -7.75
C VAL A 89 -11.44 -7.41 -7.44
N LYS A 90 -12.57 -7.52 -6.75
CA LYS A 90 -13.30 -6.37 -6.19
C LYS A 90 -12.43 -5.72 -5.12
N ALA A 91 -11.93 -4.53 -5.42
CA ALA A 91 -11.16 -3.73 -4.51
C ALA A 91 -11.62 -2.28 -4.60
N GLN A 92 -11.77 -1.63 -3.45
CA GLN A 92 -12.16 -0.23 -3.36
C GLN A 92 -10.91 0.59 -3.07
N LYS A 93 -10.59 1.54 -3.95
CA LYS A 93 -9.46 2.45 -3.71
C LYS A 93 -9.83 3.43 -2.60
N LEU A 94 -8.93 3.63 -1.63
CA LEU A 94 -9.13 4.65 -0.60
C LEU A 94 -8.89 6.05 -1.18
N SER A 95 -9.63 7.02 -0.66
CA SER A 95 -9.52 8.43 -1.07
C SER A 95 -8.08 8.93 -0.97
N ASN A 96 -7.63 9.65 -2.02
CA ASN A 96 -6.29 10.22 -2.06
C ASN A 96 -6.03 11.14 -0.85
N GLU A 97 -7.05 11.85 -0.36
CA GLU A 97 -6.96 12.68 0.86
C GLU A 97 -6.64 11.86 2.11
N PHE A 98 -7.27 10.70 2.28
CA PHE A 98 -6.99 9.81 3.41
C PHE A 98 -5.55 9.29 3.37
N ILE A 99 -5.08 8.92 2.18
CA ILE A 99 -3.69 8.51 1.95
C ILE A 99 -2.73 9.66 2.30
N ARG A 100 -3.02 10.88 1.86
CA ARG A 100 -2.23 12.08 2.19
C ARG A 100 -2.24 12.37 3.68
N GLN A 101 -3.36 12.22 4.37
CA GLN A 101 -3.46 12.40 5.81
C GLN A 101 -2.56 11.40 6.56
N ILE A 102 -2.59 10.12 6.18
CA ILE A 102 -1.72 9.10 6.79
C ILE A 102 -0.24 9.43 6.55
N ASN A 103 0.11 9.85 5.34
CA ASN A 103 1.48 10.25 4.99
C ASN A 103 1.92 11.52 5.74
N SER A 104 1.02 12.49 5.94
CA SER A 104 1.29 13.74 6.65
C SER A 104 1.43 13.54 8.16
N ALA A 105 0.72 12.57 8.73
CA ALA A 105 0.86 12.20 10.14
C ALA A 105 2.21 11.54 10.46
N HIS A 106 3.04 11.32 9.42
CA HIS A 106 4.34 10.63 9.47
C HIS A 106 5.53 11.56 9.18
N ARG A 107 5.33 12.88 9.21
CA ARG A 107 6.36 13.89 8.92
C ARG A 107 7.05 14.40 10.18
#